data_AF-A0A074VHH8-F1
#
_entry.id   AF-A0A074VHH8-F1
#
_cell.length_a   1.000
_cell.length_b   1.000
_cell.length_c   1.000
_cell.angle_alpha   90.00
_cell.angle_beta   90.00
_cell.angle_gamma   90.00
#
_symmetry.space_group_name_H-M   'P 1'
#
loop_
_entity.id
_entity.type
_entity.pdbx_description
1 polymer ?
#
loop_
_entity_poly.entity_id
_entity_poly.type
_entity_poly.pdbx_seq_one_letter_code
_entity_poly.pdbx_strand_id
1 'polypeptide(L)' 'MINPSCPINQTAIWAQLHQHQRSTRFLHMRDLFRQQPDRFAQMHEQLNGLLLDYSK' A
#
# COMPACT_ATOMS: atom_id res chain seq x y z
N MET A 1 9.56 3.54 -19.09
CA MET A 1 8.75 2.79 -20.09
C MET A 1 8.74 1.34 -19.67
N ILE A 2 7.59 0.77 -19.30
CA ILE A 2 7.47 -0.66 -18.95
C ILE A 2 7.32 -1.41 -20.28
N ASN A 3 8.29 -2.28 -20.59
CA ASN A 3 8.26 -3.11 -21.78
C ASN A 3 7.25 -4.25 -21.56
N PRO A 4 6.16 -4.37 -22.36
CA PRO A 4 5.06 -5.30 -22.09
C PRO A 4 5.44 -6.80 -22.18
N SER A 5 6.65 -7.11 -22.65
CA SER A 5 7.20 -8.46 -22.73
C SER A 5 7.90 -8.94 -21.45
N CYS A 6 8.22 -8.04 -20.51
CA CYS A 6 8.84 -8.42 -19.24
C CYS A 6 7.74 -8.71 -18.21
N PRO A 7 7.62 -9.94 -17.70
CA PRO A 7 6.68 -10.25 -16.63
C PRO A 7 6.89 -9.32 -15.44
N ILE A 8 5.80 -8.73 -14.94
CA ILE A 8 5.80 -7.81 -13.78
C ILE A 8 6.57 -8.42 -12.59
N ASN A 9 6.43 -9.73 -12.38
CA ASN A 9 7.06 -10.43 -11.27
C ASN A 9 8.60 -10.58 -11.38
N GLN A 10 9.19 -10.23 -12.53
CA GLN A 10 10.63 -10.22 -12.76
C GLN A 10 11.23 -8.81 -12.62
N THR A 11 10.40 -7.79 -12.40
CA THR A 11 10.89 -6.42 -12.24
C THR A 11 11.54 -6.20 -10.87
N ALA A 12 12.52 -5.30 -10.81
CA ALA A 12 13.16 -4.93 -9.55
C ALA A 12 12.17 -4.33 -8.53
N ILE A 13 11.19 -3.56 -9.00
CA ILE A 13 10.12 -2.99 -8.15
C ILE A 13 9.27 -4.10 -7.53
N TRP A 14 8.94 -5.15 -8.29
CA TRP A 14 8.20 -6.29 -7.74
C TRP A 14 8.99 -7.04 -6.67
N ALA A 15 10.29 -7.24 -6.86
CA ALA A 15 11.15 -7.82 -5.84
C ALA A 15 11.17 -6.98 -4.55
N GLN A 16 11.20 -5.65 -4.66
CA GLN A 16 11.14 -4.74 -3.50
C GLN A 16 9.78 -4.82 -2.79
N LEU A 17 8.67 -4.88 -3.54
CA LEU A 17 7.32 -5.04 -2.95
C LEU A 17 7.18 -6.37 -2.22
N HIS A 18 7.74 -7.46 -2.75
CA HIS A 18 7.77 -8.76 -2.05
C HIS A 18 8.57 -8.70 -0.75
N GLN A 19 9.74 -8.05 -0.76
CA GLN A 19 10.52 -7.87 0.46
C GLN A 19 9.77 -7.03 1.48
N HIS A 20 9.11 -5.95 1.04
CA HIS A 20 8.29 -5.10 1.90
C HIS A 20 7.15 -5.91 2.52
N GLN A 21 6.39 -6.69 1.73
CA GLN A 21 5.33 -7.57 2.23
C GLN A 21 5.83 -8.51 3.33
N ARG A 22 7.00 -9.13 3.15
CA ARG A 22 7.59 -10.02 4.17
C ARG A 22 7.94 -9.28 5.46
N SER A 23 8.37 -8.03 5.37
CA SER A 23 8.66 -7.19 6.54
C SER A 23 7.41 -6.66 7.24
N THR A 24 6.32 -6.43 6.52
CA THR A 24 5.10 -5.83 7.07
C THR A 24 4.01 -6.84 7.44
N ARG A 25 4.14 -8.11 7.05
CA ARG A 25 3.12 -9.16 7.30
C ARG A 25 2.72 -9.39 8.76
N PHE A 26 3.55 -8.95 9.70
CA PHE A 26 3.31 -9.08 11.14
C PHE A 26 2.73 -7.82 11.77
N LEU A 27 2.65 -6.73 11.03
CA LEU A 27 2.12 -5.48 11.54
C LEU A 27 0.62 -5.60 11.73
N HIS A 28 0.14 -5.14 12.89
CA HIS A 28 -1.28 -5.02 13.13
C HIS A 28 -1.75 -3.60 12.82
N MET A 29 -2.90 -3.53 12.18
CA MET A 29 -3.65 -2.31 11.92
C MET A 29 -3.75 -1.36 13.11
N ARG A 30 -4.07 -1.87 14.31
CA ARG A 30 -4.14 -1.04 15.54
C ARG A 30 -2.83 -0.32 15.84
N ASP A 31 -1.70 -0.94 15.53
CA ASP A 31 -0.38 -0.40 15.82
C ASP A 31 -0.01 0.66 14.76
N LEU A 32 -0.43 0.44 13.51
CA LEU A 32 -0.30 1.44 12.44
C LEU A 32 -1.08 2.72 12.75
N PHE A 33 -2.32 2.61 13.21
CA PHE A 33 -3.09 3.79 13.65
C PHE A 33 -2.51 4.47 14.88
N ARG A 34 -1.89 3.71 15.80
CA ARG A 34 -1.21 4.31 16.96
C ARG A 34 0.04 5.08 16.55
N GLN A 35 0.79 4.56 15.58
CA GLN A 35 2.01 5.20 15.05
C GLN A 35 1.68 6.39 14.15
N GLN A 36 0.57 6.32 13.41
CA GLN A 36 0.11 7.37 12.50
C GLN A 36 -1.37 7.70 12.79
N PRO A 37 -1.65 8.55 13.79
CA PRO A 37 -3.02 8.87 14.19
C PRO A 37 -3.84 9.55 13.08
N ASP A 38 -3.19 10.23 12.15
CA ASP A 38 -3.77 10.93 11.01
C ASP A 38 -3.88 10.07 9.74
N ARG A 39 -3.66 8.75 9.83
CA ARG A 39 -3.65 7.82 8.69
C ARG A 39 -4.88 7.90 7.79
N PHE A 40 -6.07 8.08 8.37
CA PHE A 40 -7.30 8.29 7.58
C PHE A 40 -7.19 9.54 6.69
N ALA A 41 -6.70 10.66 7.24
CA ALA A 41 -6.56 11.90 6.48
C ALA A 41 -5.56 11.75 5.31
N GLN A 42 -4.55 10.88 5.45
CA GLN A 42 -3.56 10.61 4.41
C GLN A 42 -3.96 9.51 3.41
N MET A 43 -4.96 8.67 3.74
CA MET A 43 -5.29 7.46 2.99
C MET A 43 -6.79 7.34 2.70
N HIS A 44 -7.42 8.45 2.32
CA HIS A 44 -8.78 8.44 1.79
C HIS A 44 -8.84 9.17 0.45
N GLU A 45 -9.81 8.80 -0.36
CA GLU A 45 -10.15 9.49 -1.60
C GLU A 45 -11.62 9.85 -1.62
N GLN A 46 -11.97 10.93 -2.30
CA GLN A 46 -13.36 11.30 -2.56
C GLN A 46 -13.62 11.34 -4.06
N LEU A 47 -14.65 10.61 -4.50
CA LEU A 47 -15.04 10.58 -5.90
C LEU A 47 -16.56 10.56 -6.02
N ASN A 48 -17.13 11.56 -6.70
CA ASN A 48 -18.57 11.65 -6.98
C ASN A 48 -19.45 11.50 -5.72
N GLY A 49 -19.04 12.08 -4.59
CA GLY A 49 -19.75 11.98 -3.31
C GLY A 49 -19.53 10.67 -2.55
N LEU A 50 -18.69 9.76 -3.05
CA LEU A 50 -18.26 8.56 -2.34
C LEU A 50 -16.94 8.82 -1.63
N LEU A 51 -16.85 8.36 -0.38
CA LEU A 51 -15.61 8.31 0.40
C LEU A 51 -15.02 6.90 0.32
N LEU A 52 -13.80 6.80 -0.18
CA LEU A 52 -13.02 5.57 -0.21
C LEU A 52 -11.94 5.65 0.86
N ASP A 53 -11.96 4.73 1.82
CA ASP A 53 -11.01 4.71 2.93
C ASP A 53 -10.03 3.54 2.78
N TYR A 54 -8.80 3.86 2.39
CA TYR A 54 -7.66 2.94 2.23
C TYR A 54 -6.74 2.92 3.45
N SER A 55 -7.11 3.56 4.55
CA SER A 55 -6.28 3.57 5.77
C SER A 55 -6.16 2.19 6.44
N LYS A 56 -6.94 1.21 5.96
CA LYS A 56 -7.00 -0.15 6.47
C LYS A 56 -6.12 -1.14 5.72
#